data_AF-A0A2Z6NXN6-F1
#
_entry.id   AF-A0A2Z6NXN6-F1
#
_cell.length_a   1.000
_cell.length_b   1.000
_cell.length_c   1.000
_cell.angle_alpha   90.00
_cell.angle_beta   90.00
_cell.angle_gamma   90.00
#
_symmetry.space_group_name_H-M   'P 1'
#
loop_
_entity.id
_entity.type
_entity.pdbx_description
1 polymer ?
#
loop_
_entity_poly.entity_id
_entity_poly.type
_entity_poly.pdbx_seq_one_letter_code
_entity_poly.pdbx_strand_id
1 'polypeptide(L)'
;MFGPIRKEKLDVLVKSLEKSSLVSEVVNVSEVVENLIEDIVYKMVLSRSKYDQFDLKRLVQEVMTLVGSFNLADYVPWLGAFDLQV
;
A
#
# COMPACT_ATOMS: atom_id res chain seq x y z
N MET A 1 14.80 -13.09 3.47
CA MET A 1 14.66 -13.04 1.99
C MET A 1 14.48 -11.61 1.46
N PHE A 2 13.53 -10.81 1.97
CA PHE A 2 13.20 -9.49 1.37
C PHE A 2 13.92 -8.25 1.93
N GLY A 3 14.75 -8.41 2.97
CA GLY A 3 15.50 -7.30 3.59
C GLY A 3 16.31 -6.46 2.59
N PRO A 4 17.07 -7.07 1.66
CA PRO A 4 17.82 -6.33 0.65
C PRO A 4 16.96 -5.44 -0.25
N ILE A 5 15.82 -5.95 -0.74
CA ILE A 5 14.90 -5.21 -1.62
C ILE A 5 14.34 -3.98 -0.90
N ARG A 6 13.90 -4.14 0.37
CA ARG A 6 13.38 -3.02 1.16
C ARG A 6 14.45 -1.96 1.40
N LYS A 7 15.68 -2.38 1.71
CA LYS A 7 16.81 -1.47 1.93
C LYS A 7 17.13 -0.67 0.66
N GLU A 8 17.20 -1.33 -0.48
CA GLU A 8 17.44 -0.69 -1.78
C GLU A 8 16.38 0.37 -2.09
N LYS A 9 15.10 0.02 -1.98
CA LYS A 9 13.99 0.95 -2.24
C LYS A 9 13.96 2.12 -1.25
N LEU A 10 14.20 1.86 0.02
CA LEU A 10 14.28 2.90 1.06
C LEU A 10 15.45 3.85 0.83
N ASP A 11 16.61 3.34 0.43
CA ASP A 11 17.79 4.16 0.14
C ASP A 11 17.52 5.15 -1.01
N VAL A 12 16.83 4.70 -2.06
CA VAL A 12 16.38 5.57 -3.16
C VAL A 12 15.43 6.66 -2.65
N LEU A 13 14.49 6.30 -1.77
CA LEU A 13 13.54 7.25 -1.20
C LEU A 13 14.24 8.33 -0.37
N VAL A 14 15.14 7.92 0.53
CA VAL A 14 15.89 8.84 1.41
C VAL A 14 16.72 9.83 0.57
N LYS A 15 17.39 9.34 -0.48
CA LYS A 15 18.12 10.20 -1.42
C LYS A 15 17.22 11.19 -2.17
N SER A 16 15.98 10.80 -2.46
CA SER A 16 15.01 11.73 -3.06
C SER A 16 14.59 12.81 -2.06
N LEU A 17 14.30 12.43 -0.81
CA LEU A 17 13.92 13.38 0.24
C LEU A 17 15.06 14.35 0.58
N GLU A 18 16.31 13.88 0.58
CA GLU A 18 17.48 14.72 0.76
C GLU A 18 17.54 15.81 -0.33
N LYS A 19 17.28 15.46 -1.60
CA LYS A 19 17.23 16.43 -2.70
C LYS A 19 16.09 17.44 -2.55
N SER A 20 14.89 16.98 -2.19
CA SER A 20 13.75 17.87 -1.91
C SER A 20 14.04 18.82 -0.75
N SER A 21 14.76 18.36 0.28
CA SER A 21 15.20 19.20 1.39
C SER A 21 16.15 20.32 0.96
N LEU A 22 17.03 20.09 -0.02
CA LEU A 22 17.97 21.12 -0.50
C LEU A 22 17.26 22.32 -1.13
N VAL A 23 16.06 22.11 -1.69
CA VAL A 23 15.24 23.16 -2.28
C VAL A 23 14.09 23.61 -1.37
N SER A 24 14.06 23.14 -0.12
CA SER A 24 12.99 23.40 0.85
C SER A 24 11.59 23.07 0.32
N GLU A 25 11.48 22.01 -0.49
CA GLU A 25 10.21 21.53 -1.01
C GLU A 25 9.37 20.92 0.11
N VAL A 26 8.08 21.27 0.15
CA VAL A 26 7.11 20.64 1.05
C VAL A 26 6.72 19.28 0.48
N VAL A 27 6.96 18.22 1.26
CA VAL A 27 6.70 16.84 0.83
C VAL A 27 5.52 16.25 1.59
N ASN A 28 4.61 15.61 0.86
CA ASN A 28 3.58 14.76 1.46
C ASN A 28 4.18 13.40 1.84
N VAL A 29 4.52 13.24 3.12
CA VAL A 29 5.15 12.01 3.63
C VAL A 29 4.26 10.77 3.41
N SER A 30 2.95 10.89 3.57
CA SER A 30 2.02 9.77 3.38
C SER A 30 2.08 9.25 1.95
N GLU A 31 2.01 10.14 0.97
CA GLU A 31 2.08 9.78 -0.45
C GLU A 31 3.41 9.09 -0.80
N VAL A 32 4.51 9.64 -0.30
CA VAL A 32 5.85 9.13 -0.57
C VAL A 32 6.08 7.74 0.06
N VAL A 33 5.55 7.52 1.27
CA VAL A 33 5.60 6.21 1.93
C VAL A 33 4.66 5.19 1.28
N GLU A 34 3.45 5.60 0.89
CA GLU A 34 2.52 4.76 0.13
C GLU A 34 3.16 4.24 -1.16
N ASN A 35 3.77 5.13 -1.94
CA ASN A 35 4.47 4.77 -3.17
C ASN A 35 5.63 3.80 -2.91
N LEU A 36 6.39 3.98 -1.82
CA LEU A 36 7.46 3.06 -1.42
C LEU A 36 6.92 1.66 -1.13
N ILE A 37 5.84 1.56 -0.36
CA ILE A 37 5.23 0.29 0.01
C ILE A 37 4.74 -0.43 -1.23
N GLU A 38 4.03 0.29 -2.11
CA GLU A 38 3.55 -0.24 -3.38
C GLU A 38 4.71 -0.83 -4.20
N ASP A 39 5.78 -0.07 -4.41
CA ASP A 39 6.97 -0.49 -5.16
C ASP A 39 7.63 -1.76 -4.59
N ILE A 40 7.71 -1.85 -3.26
CA ILE A 40 8.24 -3.03 -2.56
C ILE A 40 7.31 -4.24 -2.81
N VAL A 41 6.00 -4.08 -2.67
CA VAL A 41 5.03 -5.17 -2.85
C VAL A 41 5.02 -5.65 -4.30
N TYR A 42 5.04 -4.76 -5.30
CA TYR A 42 5.18 -5.14 -6.71
C TYR A 42 6.43 -6.00 -6.92
N LYS A 43 7.57 -5.54 -6.39
CA LYS A 43 8.83 -6.24 -6.59
C LYS A 43 8.87 -7.58 -5.86
N MET A 44 8.27 -7.68 -4.69
CA MET A 44 8.27 -8.89 -3.88
C MET A 44 7.28 -9.95 -4.36
N VAL A 45 6.06 -9.55 -4.73
CA VAL A 45 4.97 -10.47 -5.08
C VAL A 45 4.96 -10.77 -6.57
N LEU A 46 5.10 -9.74 -7.40
CA LEU A 46 5.00 -9.88 -8.86
C LEU A 46 6.38 -10.04 -9.51
N SER A 47 7.47 -9.91 -8.76
CA SER A 47 8.86 -9.92 -9.26
C SER A 47 9.15 -8.86 -10.33
N ARG A 48 8.27 -7.88 -10.49
CA ARG A 48 8.37 -6.82 -11.51
C ARG A 48 8.32 -5.44 -10.86
N SER A 49 8.75 -4.41 -11.60
CA SER A 49 8.51 -3.02 -11.22
C SER A 49 7.04 -2.65 -11.45
N LYS A 50 6.58 -1.57 -10.80
CA LYS A 50 5.25 -0.99 -11.03
C LYS A 50 5.02 -0.77 -12.55
N TYR A 51 3.85 -1.18 -13.05
CA TYR A 51 3.39 -0.92 -14.42
C TYR A 51 2.05 -0.20 -14.37
N ASP A 52 1.82 0.71 -15.32
CA ASP A 52 0.63 1.57 -15.38
C ASP A 52 -0.69 0.80 -15.57
N GLN A 53 -0.63 -0.44 -16.08
CA GLN A 53 -1.82 -1.26 -16.35
C GLN A 53 -2.41 -1.97 -15.13
N PHE A 54 -1.65 -2.11 -14.04
CA PHE A 54 -2.13 -2.75 -12.83
C PHE A 54 -2.12 -1.71 -11.73
N ASP A 55 -3.28 -1.43 -11.14
CA ASP A 55 -3.42 -0.46 -10.05
C ASP A 55 -3.55 -1.20 -8.72
N LEU A 56 -2.42 -1.70 -8.22
CA LEU A 56 -2.37 -2.40 -6.93
C LEU A 56 -2.84 -1.49 -5.80
N LYS A 57 -2.57 -0.18 -5.88
CA LYS A 57 -3.01 0.78 -4.87
C LYS A 57 -4.52 0.77 -4.75
N ARG A 58 -5.24 0.89 -5.87
CA ARG A 58 -6.69 0.84 -5.88
C ARG A 58 -7.22 -0.51 -5.37
N LEU A 59 -6.64 -1.63 -5.80
CA LEU A 59 -7.04 -2.95 -5.33
C LEU A 59 -6.85 -3.11 -3.80
N VAL A 60 -5.72 -2.66 -3.26
CA VAL A 60 -5.47 -2.69 -1.81
C VAL A 60 -6.47 -1.80 -1.08
N GLN A 61 -6.78 -0.63 -1.60
CA GLN A 61 -7.76 0.27 -1.00
C GLN A 61 -9.18 -0.32 -1.00
N GLU A 62 -9.60 -0.95 -2.10
CA GLU A 62 -10.88 -1.65 -2.20
C GLU A 62 -10.95 -2.82 -1.21
N VAL A 63 -9.90 -3.64 -1.12
CA VAL A 63 -9.80 -4.74 -0.15
C VAL A 63 -9.82 -4.23 1.29
N MET A 64 -9.07 -3.18 1.61
CA MET A 64 -9.05 -2.61 2.97
C MET A 64 -10.39 -1.99 3.34
N THR A 65 -11.12 -1.42 2.38
CA THR A 65 -12.50 -0.94 2.59
C THR A 65 -13.43 -2.10 2.90
N LEU A 66 -13.31 -3.21 2.17
CA LEU A 66 -14.13 -4.40 2.38
C LEU A 66 -13.78 -5.16 3.68
N VAL A 67 -12.50 -5.18 4.08
CA VAL A 67 -12.07 -5.82 5.35
C VAL A 67 -12.39 -4.95 6.55
N GLY A 68 -12.32 -3.62 6.39
CA GLY A 68 -12.63 -2.65 7.44
C GLY A 68 -14.11 -2.32 7.59
N SER A 69 -14.97 -2.79 6.67
CA SER A 69 -16.41 -2.60 6.75
C SER A 69 -16.99 -3.36 7.93
N PHE A 70 -18.09 -2.83 8.46
CA PHE A 70 -18.78 -3.50 9.55
C PHE A 70 -19.53 -4.71 8.99
N ASN A 71 -19.22 -5.91 9.50
CA ASN A 71 -19.93 -7.13 9.17
C ASN A 71 -20.61 -7.72 10.41
N LEU A 72 -21.94 -7.72 10.43
CA LEU A 72 -22.70 -8.25 11.56
C LEU A 72 -22.50 -9.77 11.75
N ALA A 73 -22.17 -10.50 10.69
CA ALA A 73 -21.92 -11.93 10.74
C ALA A 73 -20.67 -12.29 11.58
N ASP A 74 -19.71 -11.37 11.71
CA ASP A 74 -18.52 -11.57 12.56
C ASP A 74 -18.88 -11.62 14.05
N TYR A 75 -20.00 -10.98 14.43
CA TYR A 75 -20.51 -10.96 15.81
C TYR A 75 -21.64 -11.97 16.03
N VAL A 76 -22.46 -12.22 15.01
CA VAL A 76 -23.63 -13.10 15.06
C VAL A 76 -23.60 -14.06 13.86
N PRO A 77 -22.90 -15.21 13.98
CA PRO A 77 -22.54 -16.05 12.82
C PRO A 77 -23.70 -16.55 11.97
N TRP A 78 -24.88 -16.80 12.57
CA TRP A 78 -26.05 -17.29 11.84
C TRP A 78 -26.69 -16.23 10.92
N LEU A 79 -26.32 -14.95 11.07
CA LEU A 79 -26.75 -13.88 10.17
C LEU A 79 -25.92 -13.79 8.88
N GLY A 80 -24.88 -14.61 8.72
CA GLY A 80 -24.03 -14.60 7.52
C GLY A 80 -24.77 -14.84 6.20
N ALA A 81 -25.91 -15.54 6.22
CA ALA A 81 -26.72 -15.78 5.04
C ALA A 81 -27.40 -14.52 4.47
N PHE A 82 -27.47 -13.43 5.23
CA PHE A 82 -28.16 -12.19 4.85
C PHE A 82 -27.23 -11.12 4.29
N ASP A 83 -25.91 -11.36 4.28
CA ASP A 83 -24.88 -10.45 3.75
C ASP A 83 -25.01 -9.01 4.28
N LEU A 84 -25.03 -8.88 5.61
CA LEU A 84 -25.25 -7.60 6.31
C LEU A 84 -23.95 -6.80 6.49
N GLN A 85 -23.16 -6.71 5.42
CA GLN A 85 -21.95 -5.89 5.36
C GLN A 85 -22.32 -4.47 4.92
N VAL A 86 -21.79 -3.44 5.59
CA VAL A 86 -22.02 -2.01 5.28
C VAL A 86 -20.73 -1.31 4.86
#